data_AF-A0A959K034-F1
#
_entry.id   AF-A0A959K034-F1
#
_cell.length_a   1.000
_cell.length_b   1.000
_cell.length_c   1.000
_cell.angle_alpha   90.00
_cell.angle_beta   90.00
_cell.angle_gamma   90.00
#
_symmetry.space_group_name_H-M   'P 1'
#
loop_
_entity.id
_entity.type
_entity.pdbx_description
1 polymer ?
#
loop_
_entity_poly.entity_id
_entity_poly.type
_entity_poly.pdbx_seq_one_letter_code
_entity_poly.pdbx_strand_id
1 'polypeptide(L)'
;RGTPCIACHNGLTHTFFNENSYAKDLSGSFYTLGEQGVRAILENPPFPVMAEAFKQSPLNTEEIHDLLAFLQSSDGNIALSADGGSPGSGFFIYGLLGAIGLFAIYSGLWYSRKIRSVNHGIYKRQIKSLN
;
A
#
# COMPACT_ATOMS: atom_id res chain seq x y z
N ARG A 1 17.19 24.81 8.56
CA ARG A 1 16.10 24.03 9.20
C ARG A 1 14.77 24.51 8.62
N GLY A 2 14.24 23.82 7.62
CA GLY A 2 12.95 24.13 6.98
C GLY A 2 11.90 23.04 7.21
N THR A 3 10.70 23.24 6.65
CA THR A 3 9.63 22.23 6.64
C THR A 3 10.09 20.99 5.88
N PRO A 4 9.92 19.77 6.41
CA PRO A 4 10.34 18.55 5.73
C PRO A 4 9.46 18.30 4.49
N CYS A 5 10.05 17.85 3.38
CA CYS A 5 9.34 17.63 2.12
C CYS A 5 8.14 16.67 2.25
N ILE A 6 8.24 15.66 3.13
CA ILE A 6 7.17 14.69 3.42
C ILE A 6 5.92 15.32 4.04
N ALA A 7 6.00 16.53 4.60
CA ALA A 7 4.83 17.22 5.12
C ALA A 7 3.83 17.58 4.00
N CYS A 8 4.33 17.78 2.77
CA CYS A 8 3.54 18.24 1.62
C CYS A 8 3.57 17.30 0.41
N HIS A 9 4.45 16.29 0.40
CA HIS A 9 4.67 15.40 -0.73
C HIS A 9 4.59 13.91 -0.35
N ASN A 10 4.04 13.12 -1.27
CA ASN A 10 4.01 11.66 -1.19
C ASN A 10 5.18 11.03 -1.95
N GLY A 11 5.35 9.72 -1.77
CA GLY A 11 6.33 8.91 -2.51
C GLY A 11 7.78 9.07 -2.08
N LEU A 12 8.05 9.85 -1.03
CA LEU A 12 9.37 10.02 -0.46
C LEU A 12 9.75 8.90 0.51
N THR A 13 8.78 8.17 1.06
CA THR A 13 9.02 7.08 2.01
C THR A 13 8.12 5.89 1.70
N HIS A 14 8.67 4.67 1.80
CA HIS A 14 7.93 3.41 1.62
C HIS A 14 7.03 3.05 2.81
N THR A 15 6.31 4.02 3.37
CA THR A 15 5.42 3.78 4.51
C THR A 15 3.96 3.83 4.07
N PHE A 16 3.26 2.71 4.22
CA PHE A 16 1.84 2.53 3.88
C PHE A 16 0.87 3.52 4.53
N PHE A 17 1.28 4.23 5.59
CA PHE A 17 0.41 5.05 6.44
C PHE A 17 0.56 6.57 6.23
N ASN A 18 1.50 7.02 5.41
CA ASN A 18 1.76 8.47 5.22
C ASN A 18 1.22 9.01 3.89
N GLU A 19 0.26 8.33 3.27
CA GLU A 19 -0.38 8.85 2.05
C GLU A 19 -1.42 9.92 2.41
N ASN A 20 -1.03 11.18 2.30
CA ASN A 20 -1.98 12.30 2.33
C ASN A 20 -2.61 12.42 0.93
N SER A 21 -3.92 12.20 0.81
CA SER A 21 -4.64 12.11 -0.48
C SER A 21 -4.55 13.37 -1.35
N TYR A 22 -4.08 14.49 -0.81
CA TYR A 22 -3.97 15.78 -1.48
C TYR A 22 -2.53 16.17 -1.85
N ALA A 23 -1.52 15.43 -1.41
CA ALA A 23 -0.15 15.74 -1.78
C ALA A 23 0.21 15.17 -3.14
N LYS A 24 1.04 15.92 -3.86
CA LYS A 24 1.63 15.46 -5.10
C LYS A 24 2.68 14.39 -4.78
N ASP A 25 2.55 13.24 -5.44
CA ASP A 25 3.57 12.19 -5.45
C ASP A 25 4.80 12.65 -6.24
N LEU A 26 5.97 12.58 -5.61
CA LEU A 26 7.27 12.94 -6.19
C LEU A 26 8.00 11.75 -6.82
N SER A 27 7.46 10.54 -6.68
CA SER A 27 8.10 9.31 -7.11
C SER A 27 8.53 9.35 -8.60
N GLY A 28 7.79 9.97 -9.53
CA GLY A 28 8.20 10.08 -10.94
C GLY A 28 8.88 11.40 -11.35
N SER A 29 9.35 12.20 -10.40
CA SER A 29 9.74 13.59 -10.66
C SER A 29 11.06 13.71 -11.42
N PHE A 30 12.06 12.87 -11.11
CA PHE A 30 13.34 12.87 -11.83
C PHE A 30 13.21 12.33 -13.24
N TYR A 31 12.38 11.31 -13.45
CA TYR A 31 12.09 10.79 -14.79
C TYR A 31 11.46 11.86 -15.69
N THR A 32 10.54 12.65 -15.14
CA THR A 32 9.76 13.63 -15.91
C THR A 32 10.56 14.92 -16.19
N LEU A 33 11.29 15.42 -15.19
CA LEU A 33 11.93 16.74 -15.24
C LEU A 33 13.45 16.68 -15.43
N GLY A 34 14.06 15.53 -15.19
CA GLY A 34 15.51 15.40 -15.09
C GLY A 34 16.10 16.11 -13.88
N GLU A 35 17.38 15.86 -13.60
CA GLU A 35 18.08 16.45 -12.46
C GLU A 35 18.06 17.99 -12.49
N GLN A 36 18.30 18.59 -13.65
CA GLN A 36 18.32 20.05 -13.80
C GLN A 36 16.95 20.68 -13.55
N GLY A 37 15.87 20.02 -13.98
CA GLY A 37 14.50 20.50 -13.76
C GLY A 37 14.12 20.45 -12.28
N VAL A 38 14.47 19.37 -11.58
CA VAL A 38 14.24 19.26 -10.14
C VAL A 38 15.10 20.27 -9.36
N ARG A 39 16.38 20.43 -9.73
CA ARG A 39 17.27 21.43 -9.13
C ARG A 39 16.70 22.84 -9.25
N ALA A 40 16.21 23.22 -10.43
CA ALA A 40 15.64 24.55 -10.66
C ALA A 40 14.42 24.81 -9.78
N ILE A 41 13.59 23.79 -9.51
CA ILE A 41 12.43 23.90 -8.60
C ILE A 41 12.88 24.05 -7.14
N LEU A 42 13.94 23.35 -6.72
CA LEU A 42 14.47 23.48 -5.36
C LEU A 42 15.10 24.85 -5.12
N GLU A 43 15.82 25.38 -6.12
CA GLU A 43 16.45 26.71 -6.05
C GLU A 43 15.42 27.84 -6.16
N ASN A 44 14.40 27.68 -7.01
CA ASN A 44 13.38 28.68 -7.27
C ASN A 44 12.00 28.01 -7.37
N PRO A 45 11.34 27.74 -6.23
CA PRO A 45 10.04 27.04 -6.22
C PRO A 45 8.97 27.87 -6.94
N PRO A 46 8.37 27.36 -8.04
CA PRO A 46 7.31 28.08 -8.75
C PRO A 46 5.96 28.01 -8.03
N PHE A 47 5.89 27.27 -6.92
CA PHE A 47 4.66 27.03 -6.15
C PHE A 47 4.63 27.95 -4.91
N PRO A 48 3.62 28.84 -4.78
CA PRO A 48 3.58 29.83 -3.70
C PRO A 48 3.69 29.25 -2.29
N VAL A 49 3.05 28.10 -2.05
CA VAL A 49 3.08 27.42 -0.73
C VAL A 49 4.48 26.89 -0.41
N MET A 50 5.17 26.31 -1.40
CA MET A 50 6.53 25.80 -1.23
C MET A 50 7.53 26.94 -1.07
N ALA A 51 7.38 28.01 -1.85
CA ALA A 51 8.21 29.21 -1.74
C ALA A 51 8.09 29.85 -0.35
N GLU A 52 6.87 29.98 0.18
CA GLU A 52 6.66 30.53 1.52
C GLU A 52 7.22 29.60 2.62
N ALA A 53 7.13 28.27 2.44
CA ALA A 53 7.67 27.30 3.38
C ALA A 53 9.21 27.38 3.53
N PHE A 54 9.93 27.73 2.46
CA PHE A 54 11.39 27.88 2.48
C PHE A 54 11.88 29.33 2.65
N LYS A 55 10.99 30.31 2.69
CA LYS A 55 11.36 31.74 2.76
C LYS A 55 12.21 32.12 3.98
N GLN A 56 11.91 31.55 5.14
CA GLN A 56 12.65 31.82 6.39
C GLN A 56 13.90 30.95 6.53
N SER A 57 14.00 29.88 5.77
CA SER A 57 15.09 28.90 5.85
C SER A 57 15.30 28.29 4.46
N PRO A 58 15.93 29.05 3.55
CA PRO A 58 16.19 28.58 2.19
C PRO A 58 17.14 27.39 2.22
N LEU A 59 17.01 26.53 1.22
CA LEU A 59 17.90 25.38 1.05
C LEU A 59 19.30 25.87 0.69
N ASN A 60 20.32 25.31 1.34
CA ASN A 60 21.70 25.54 0.95
C ASN A 60 22.14 24.57 -0.17
N THR A 61 23.34 24.79 -0.70
CA THR A 61 23.88 24.01 -1.83
C THR A 61 24.07 22.54 -1.48
N GLU A 62 24.42 22.24 -0.23
CA GLU A 62 24.64 20.88 0.27
C GLU A 62 23.30 20.14 0.42
N GLU A 63 22.29 20.79 0.99
CA GLU A 63 20.93 20.29 1.15
C GLU A 63 20.30 20.01 -0.21
N ILE A 64 20.48 20.89 -1.19
CA ILE A 64 19.99 20.67 -2.56
C ILE A 64 20.66 19.43 -3.17
N HIS A 65 21.98 19.30 -3.01
CA HIS A 65 22.71 18.13 -3.51
C HIS A 65 22.19 16.82 -2.88
N ASP A 66 22.04 16.80 -1.56
CA ASP A 66 21.57 15.61 -0.83
C ASP A 66 20.12 15.26 -1.19
N LEU A 67 19.26 16.27 -1.34
CA LEU A 67 17.88 16.09 -1.80
C LEU A 67 17.82 15.55 -3.23
N LEU A 68 18.67 16.03 -4.14
CA LEU A 68 18.72 15.53 -5.50
C LEU A 68 19.14 14.06 -5.53
N ALA A 69 20.18 13.68 -4.79
CA ALA A 69 20.61 12.29 -4.70
C ALA A 69 19.51 11.39 -4.11
N PHE A 70 18.84 11.87 -3.06
CA PHE A 70 17.72 11.15 -2.45
C PHE A 70 16.57 10.94 -3.44
N LEU A 71 16.09 12.01 -4.07
CA LEU A 71 14.97 11.95 -5.00
C LEU A 71 15.30 11.07 -6.22
N GLN A 72 16.52 11.17 -6.76
CA GLN A 72 16.99 10.28 -7.83
C GLN A 72 16.94 8.80 -7.43
N SER A 73 17.36 8.47 -6.19
CA SER A 73 17.27 7.10 -5.69
C SER A 73 15.82 6.64 -5.47
N SER A 74 14.93 7.55 -5.05
CA SER A 74 13.50 7.27 -4.85
C SER A 74 12.77 6.98 -6.18
N ASP A 75 13.13 7.70 -7.25
CA ASP A 75 12.65 7.43 -8.62
C ASP A 75 13.09 6.02 -9.10
N GLY A 76 14.35 5.63 -8.84
CA GLY A 76 14.86 4.30 -9.20
C GLY A 76 14.15 3.14 -8.51
N ASN A 77 13.67 3.34 -7.27
CA ASN A 77 12.91 2.34 -6.53
C ASN A 77 11.50 2.13 -7.08
N ILE A 78 11.00 3.00 -7.94
CA ILE A 78 9.73 2.78 -8.66
C ILE A 78 9.93 1.78 -9.78
N ALA A 79 11.09 1.64 -10.40
CA ALA A 79 11.29 0.57 -11.36
C ALA A 79 11.21 -0.82 -10.69
N LEU A 80 11.58 -0.91 -9.40
CA LEU A 80 11.46 -2.13 -8.58
C LEU A 80 10.08 -2.26 -7.91
N SER A 81 9.38 -1.14 -7.68
CA SER A 81 8.02 -1.08 -7.13
C SER A 81 6.94 -0.87 -8.20
N ALA A 82 7.33 -0.88 -9.48
CA ALA A 82 6.47 -0.87 -10.66
C ALA A 82 5.81 -2.24 -10.88
N ASP A 83 5.81 -3.09 -9.85
CA ASP A 83 4.60 -3.82 -9.54
C ASP A 83 3.54 -2.83 -9.05
N GLY A 84 3.10 -1.96 -9.98
CA GLY A 84 1.97 -1.06 -9.88
C GLY A 84 0.65 -1.84 -9.82
N GLY A 85 0.60 -2.86 -8.97
CA GLY A 85 -0.64 -3.36 -8.45
C GLY A 85 -1.25 -2.21 -7.66
N SER A 86 -2.35 -1.66 -8.18
CA SER A 86 -3.27 -0.81 -7.42
C SER A 86 -3.24 -1.22 -5.93
N PRO A 87 -3.24 -0.28 -4.97
CA PRO A 87 -3.27 -0.60 -3.54
C PRO A 87 -4.42 -1.52 -3.10
N GLY A 88 -5.30 -1.98 -4.00
CA GLY A 88 -6.31 -3.01 -3.77
C GLY A 88 -5.95 -4.43 -4.21
N SER A 89 -4.92 -4.69 -5.03
CA SER A 89 -4.71 -6.04 -5.61
C SER A 89 -4.24 -7.05 -4.57
N GLY A 90 -3.25 -6.67 -3.75
CA GLY A 90 -2.75 -7.52 -2.65
C GLY A 90 -3.81 -7.76 -1.58
N PHE A 91 -4.54 -6.71 -1.18
CA PHE A 91 -5.60 -6.83 -0.17
C PHE A 91 -6.75 -7.72 -0.63
N PHE A 92 -7.08 -7.72 -1.93
CA PHE A 92 -8.08 -8.63 -2.48
C PHE A 92 -7.64 -10.09 -2.36
N ILE A 93 -6.35 -10.40 -2.62
CA ILE A 93 -5.81 -11.76 -2.49
C ILE A 93 -5.82 -12.20 -1.02
N TYR A 94 -5.32 -11.37 -0.10
CA TYR A 94 -5.35 -11.69 1.33
C TYR A 94 -6.78 -11.83 1.87
N GLY A 95 -7.71 -10.97 1.42
CA GLY A 95 -9.12 -11.07 1.76
C GLY A 95 -9.77 -12.36 1.23
N LEU A 96 -9.47 -12.73 -0.02
CA LEU A 96 -9.97 -13.96 -0.64
C LEU A 96 -9.43 -15.20 0.08
N LEU A 97 -8.13 -15.23 0.40
CA LEU A 97 -7.52 -16.32 1.17
C LEU A 97 -8.15 -16.45 2.56
N GLY A 98 -8.37 -15.33 3.24
CA GLY A 98 -9.07 -15.30 4.53
C GLY A 98 -10.50 -15.84 4.45
N ALA A 99 -11.25 -15.43 3.43
CA ALA A 99 -12.61 -15.92 3.19
C ALA A 99 -12.65 -17.43 2.94
N ILE A 100 -11.78 -17.94 2.05
CA ILE A 100 -11.67 -19.38 1.76
C ILE A 100 -11.31 -20.16 3.04
N GLY A 101 -10.37 -19.64 3.84
CA GLY A 101 -9.99 -20.25 5.12
C GLY A 101 -11.16 -20.37 6.09
N LEU A 102 -11.94 -19.31 6.25
CA LEU A 102 -13.14 -19.32 7.11
C LEU A 102 -14.20 -20.31 6.61
N PHE A 103 -14.46 -20.36 5.30
CA PHE A 103 -15.40 -21.31 4.73
C PHE A 103 -14.94 -22.76 4.89
N ALA A 104 -13.64 -23.04 4.74
CA ALA A 104 -13.08 -24.37 4.95
C ALA A 104 -13.22 -24.82 6.40
N ILE A 105 -12.90 -23.94 7.36
CA ILE A 105 -13.07 -24.23 8.81
C ILE A 105 -14.54 -24.47 9.13
N TYR A 106 -15.44 -23.60 8.67
CA TYR A 106 -16.88 -23.74 8.88
C TYR A 106 -17.41 -25.06 8.31
N SER A 107 -17.05 -25.38 7.07
CA SER A 107 -17.45 -26.61 6.39
C SER A 107 -16.91 -27.85 7.11
N GLY A 108 -15.64 -27.85 7.52
CA GLY A 108 -15.02 -28.95 8.26
C GLY A 108 -15.71 -29.22 9.60
N LEU A 109 -15.96 -28.18 10.39
CA LEU A 109 -16.68 -28.29 11.67
C LEU A 109 -18.13 -28.78 11.49
N TRP A 110 -18.78 -28.36 10.41
CA TRP A 110 -20.17 -28.72 10.13
C TRP A 110 -20.33 -30.10 9.47
N TYR A 111 -19.33 -30.57 8.73
CA TYR A 111 -19.34 -31.88 8.07
C TYR A 111 -19.47 -33.01 9.10
N SER A 112 -18.73 -32.92 10.21
CA SER A 112 -18.80 -33.90 11.31
C SER A 112 -20.16 -33.91 12.02
N ARG A 113 -20.97 -32.85 11.92
CA ARG A 113 -22.29 -32.74 12.56
C ARG A 113 -23.41 -33.40 11.77
N LYS A 114 -23.29 -33.55 10.45
CA LYS A 114 -24.36 -34.08 9.57
C LYS A 114 -24.19 -35.55 9.14
N ILE A 115 -23.31 -36.32 9.79
CA ILE A 115 -23.00 -37.70 9.39
C ILE A 115 -24.19 -38.68 9.58
N ARG A 116 -25.16 -38.37 10.45
CA ARG A 116 -26.31 -39.24 10.69
C ARG A 116 -27.61 -38.52 10.35
N SER A 117 -28.49 -39.20 9.62
CA SER A 117 -29.86 -38.70 9.42
C SER A 117 -30.57 -38.63 10.77
N VAL A 118 -31.48 -37.68 10.93
CA VAL A 118 -32.26 -37.47 12.17
C VAL A 118 -32.95 -38.78 12.62
N ASN A 119 -33.38 -39.59 11.65
CA ASN A 119 -34.06 -40.87 11.87
C ASN A 119 -33.15 -42.09 11.79
N HIS A 120 -31.82 -41.94 11.82
CA HIS A 120 -30.88 -43.07 11.75
C HIS A 120 -31.17 -44.14 12.82
N GLY A 121 -31.58 -43.72 14.02
CA GLY A 121 -32.01 -44.62 15.08
C GLY A 121 -33.32 -45.36 14.81
N ILE A 122 -34.27 -44.74 14.09
CA ILE A 122 -35.54 -45.37 13.70
C ILE A 122 -35.30 -46.38 12.57
N TYR A 123 -34.58 -45.97 11.52
CA TYR A 123 -34.23 -46.82 10.39
C TYR A 123 -33.48 -48.09 10.85
N LYS A 124 -32.49 -47.93 11.74
CA LYS A 124 -31.72 -49.06 12.31
C LYS A 124 -32.59 -50.04 13.09
N ARG A 125 -33.67 -49.59 13.74
CA ARG A 125 -34.61 -50.47 14.44
C ARG A 125 -35.49 -51.25 13.47
N GLN A 126 -35.96 -50.63 12.39
CA GLN A 126 -36.82 -51.27 11.39
C GLN A 126 -36.12 -52.43 10.68
N ILE A 127 -34.87 -52.24 10.24
CA ILE A 127 -34.08 -53.32 9.62
C ILE A 127 -33.70 -54.44 10.60
N LYS A 128 -33.60 -54.15 11.91
CA LYS A 128 -33.34 -55.18 12.94
C LYS A 128 -34.57 -56.02 13.27
N SER A 129 -35.79 -55.49 13.11
CA SER A 129 -37.03 -56.24 13.34
C SER A 129 -37.49 -57.07 12.14
N LEU A 130 -36.93 -56.81 10.95
CA LEU A 130 -37.24 -57.51 9.70
C LEU A 130 -36.38 -58.76 9.46
N ASN A 131 -35.37 -59.00 10.29
CA ASN A 131 -34.43 -60.12 10.22
C ASN A 131 -34.37 -60.83 11.57
#